data_AF-A0A3B0VR70-F1
#
_entry.id   AF-A0A3B0VR70-F1
#
_cell.length_a   1.000
_cell.length_b   1.000
_cell.length_c   1.000
_cell.angle_alpha   90.00
_cell.angle_beta   90.00
_cell.angle_gamma   90.00
#
_symmetry.space_group_name_H-M   'P 1'
#
loop_
_entity.id
_entity.type
_entity.pdbx_description
1 polymer ?
#
loop_
_entity_poly.entity_id
_entity_poly.type
_entity_poly.pdbx_seq_one_letter_code
_entity_poly.pdbx_strand_id
1 'polypeptide(L)'
;MTFRKLHQKAGVIAGFFLFLLSITGFFLNHDQWSFQYHWTLPNSVLPEAVVEADKKLFQVKTLRPDNDQWVIVGGLRGLFVSQDGGENYQQQSTHQFYGLSWWGGELYAATENGVLLSKDAGMSWQPFALQGQWVNALAVDGEHLLASVEKSKLVHLTPQGTVLHKGGGEISPSELAEHITLSRFVRDFHYGRGVLDDGWSLWLNDVATWILILSVVTGLSVWWSLKRARTVRHISKTKMKWVKKAVRIHRHSVVLLAIPFLVLFAITGIVLDHSKFFNPYLKEITWSQTTLPPVYKTLREDIWSVDIESQGQKIIYRIGNRYGVYESGDLQIWKKVSDGFAYRMKRLDDTLYVSGMGSPPRSYHTDLGWQVLEAPSMFRDVYLVRGGEVFFGGHGETDFQVPQLKNSAFYSVMLTLHDGTFFAEWWVWVNDIASILLILLLVTGVIRWRKQYG
;
A
#
# COMPACT_ATOMS: atom_id res chain seq x y z
N MET A 1 25.20 -33.01 9.42
CA MET A 1 24.63 -32.99 8.04
C MET A 1 25.49 -32.08 7.16
N THR A 2 25.82 -32.44 5.90
CA THR A 2 26.64 -31.55 5.06
C THR A 2 25.86 -30.33 4.59
N PHE A 3 26.52 -29.17 4.40
CA PHE A 3 25.90 -27.94 3.88
C PHE A 3 25.13 -28.17 2.57
N ARG A 4 25.61 -29.07 1.72
CA ARG A 4 24.92 -29.47 0.48
C ARG A 4 23.57 -30.15 0.76
N LYS A 5 23.53 -31.09 1.71
CA LYS A 5 22.29 -31.79 2.09
C LYS A 5 21.32 -30.84 2.78
N LEU A 6 21.83 -29.91 3.60
CA LEU A 6 21.05 -28.88 4.26
C LEU A 6 20.36 -27.95 3.25
N HIS A 7 21.14 -27.33 2.36
CA HIS A 7 20.63 -26.44 1.30
C HIS A 7 19.59 -27.15 0.42
N GLN A 8 19.86 -28.41 0.04
CA GLN A 8 18.94 -29.20 -0.76
C GLN A 8 17.60 -29.46 -0.05
N LYS A 9 17.63 -29.85 1.23
CA LYS A 9 16.41 -30.11 2.00
C LYS A 9 15.60 -28.83 2.22
N ALA A 10 16.27 -27.77 2.66
CA ALA A 10 15.65 -26.46 2.86
C ALA A 10 14.98 -25.95 1.57
N GLY A 11 15.65 -26.08 0.42
CA GLY A 11 15.12 -25.60 -0.86
C GLY A 11 13.88 -26.37 -1.33
N VAL A 12 13.79 -27.66 -1.01
CA VAL A 12 12.60 -28.47 -1.34
C VAL A 12 11.45 -28.16 -0.40
N ILE A 13 11.72 -27.98 0.90
CA ILE A 13 10.71 -27.65 1.91
C ILE A 13 10.14 -26.25 1.65
N ALA A 14 11.01 -25.26 1.47
CA ALA A 14 10.62 -23.86 1.32
C ALA A 14 10.15 -23.50 -0.10
N GLY A 15 10.52 -24.27 -1.12
CA GLY A 15 10.37 -23.86 -2.52
C GLY A 15 8.95 -23.47 -2.91
N PHE A 16 7.94 -24.24 -2.51
CA PHE A 16 6.54 -23.90 -2.79
C PHE A 16 6.11 -22.59 -2.10
N PHE A 17 6.41 -22.45 -0.80
CA PHE A 17 6.02 -21.27 -0.03
C PHE A 17 6.76 -20.02 -0.50
N LEU A 18 8.05 -20.11 -0.79
CA LEU A 18 8.82 -18.99 -1.33
C LEU A 18 8.32 -18.58 -2.71
N PHE A 19 7.93 -19.53 -3.56
CA PHE A 19 7.29 -19.20 -4.84
C PHE A 19 5.95 -18.48 -4.63
N LEU A 20 5.12 -18.98 -3.72
CA LEU A 20 3.82 -18.37 -3.39
C LEU A 20 3.99 -16.95 -2.83
N LEU A 21 4.87 -16.75 -1.85
CA LEU A 21 5.16 -15.43 -1.28
C LEU A 21 5.75 -14.46 -2.31
N SER A 22 6.61 -14.96 -3.21
CA SER A 22 7.17 -14.16 -4.30
C SER A 22 6.09 -13.68 -5.28
N ILE A 23 5.25 -14.59 -5.77
CA ILE A 23 4.26 -14.26 -6.79
C ILE A 23 3.14 -13.38 -6.23
N THR A 24 2.68 -13.66 -5.00
CA THR A 24 1.68 -12.83 -4.32
C THR A 24 2.24 -11.45 -3.99
N GLY A 25 3.47 -11.38 -3.46
CA GLY A 25 4.15 -10.12 -3.15
C GLY A 25 4.38 -9.25 -4.39
N PHE A 26 4.66 -9.85 -5.55
CA PHE A 26 4.71 -9.14 -6.83
C PHE A 26 3.38 -8.43 -7.12
N PHE A 27 2.26 -9.16 -7.15
CA PHE A 27 0.96 -8.57 -7.45
C PHE A 27 0.56 -7.49 -6.43
N LEU A 28 0.83 -7.70 -5.14
CA LEU A 28 0.50 -6.74 -4.08
C LEU A 28 1.28 -5.43 -4.16
N ASN A 29 2.53 -5.46 -4.65
CA ASN A 29 3.32 -4.25 -4.86
C ASN A 29 2.83 -3.42 -6.05
N HIS A 30 2.08 -4.01 -7.00
CA HIS A 30 1.49 -3.35 -8.16
C HIS A 30 0.02 -2.98 -7.94
N ASP A 31 -0.28 -2.34 -6.81
CA ASP A 31 -1.63 -1.98 -6.36
C ASP A 31 -2.40 -1.05 -7.33
N GLN A 32 -1.71 -0.41 -8.28
CA GLN A 32 -2.30 0.42 -9.34
C GLN A 32 -2.92 -0.38 -10.49
N TRP A 33 -2.66 -1.69 -10.57
CA TRP A 33 -3.21 -2.50 -11.64
C TRP A 33 -4.70 -2.76 -11.42
N SER A 34 -5.53 -1.99 -12.13
CA SER A 34 -6.98 -2.03 -12.00
C SER A 34 -7.59 -3.42 -12.16
N PHE A 35 -7.02 -4.29 -13.02
CA PHE A 35 -7.54 -5.65 -13.23
C PHE A 35 -7.60 -6.46 -11.93
N GLN A 36 -6.73 -6.20 -10.95
CA GLN A 36 -6.70 -6.92 -9.68
C GLN A 36 -7.99 -6.75 -8.87
N TYR A 37 -8.73 -5.67 -9.12
CA TYR A 37 -9.98 -5.36 -8.41
C TYR A 37 -11.23 -5.69 -9.22
N HIS A 38 -11.09 -5.89 -10.54
CA HIS A 38 -12.19 -6.25 -11.43
C HIS A 38 -12.29 -7.74 -11.69
N TRP A 39 -11.15 -8.44 -11.71
CA TRP A 39 -11.15 -9.90 -11.77
C TRP A 39 -11.53 -10.46 -10.41
N THR A 40 -12.62 -11.22 -10.37
CA THR A 40 -13.25 -11.68 -9.11
C THR A 40 -13.53 -13.17 -9.13
N LEU A 41 -13.63 -13.74 -7.92
CA LEU A 41 -14.08 -15.11 -7.69
C LEU A 41 -15.34 -15.09 -6.80
N PRO A 42 -16.30 -16.01 -7.01
CA PRO A 42 -17.47 -16.12 -6.15
C PRO A 42 -17.08 -16.41 -4.69
N ASN A 43 -17.74 -15.75 -3.73
CA ASN A 43 -17.46 -15.99 -2.31
C ASN A 43 -17.76 -17.44 -1.89
N SER A 44 -18.65 -18.13 -2.62
CA SER A 44 -19.01 -19.53 -2.36
C SER A 44 -17.84 -20.52 -2.53
N VAL A 45 -16.74 -20.11 -3.16
CA VAL A 45 -15.54 -20.94 -3.36
C VAL A 45 -14.30 -20.40 -2.65
N LEU A 46 -14.45 -19.33 -1.86
CA LEU A 46 -13.36 -18.66 -1.17
C LEU A 46 -13.48 -18.82 0.36
N PRO A 47 -12.35 -18.87 1.08
CA PRO A 47 -12.36 -18.75 2.54
C PRO A 47 -12.97 -17.42 3.00
N GLU A 48 -13.61 -17.42 4.17
CA GLU A 48 -14.21 -16.21 4.78
C GLU A 48 -13.18 -15.09 4.97
N ALA A 49 -11.92 -15.43 5.29
CA ALA A 49 -10.82 -14.47 5.41
C ALA A 49 -10.64 -13.61 4.13
N VAL A 50 -10.92 -14.17 2.95
CA VAL A 50 -10.86 -13.41 1.68
C VAL A 50 -11.98 -12.39 1.61
N VAL A 51 -13.18 -12.76 2.04
CA VAL A 51 -14.35 -11.88 2.06
C VAL A 51 -14.14 -10.72 3.03
N GLU A 52 -13.60 -11.01 4.22
CA GLU A 52 -13.25 -9.98 5.20
C GLU A 52 -12.11 -9.07 4.72
N ALA A 53 -11.12 -9.62 4.01
CA ALA A 53 -10.08 -8.81 3.38
C ALA A 53 -10.64 -7.90 2.28
N ASP A 54 -11.65 -8.34 1.51
CA ASP A 54 -12.26 -7.56 0.43
C ASP A 54 -12.96 -6.29 0.93
N LYS A 55 -13.55 -6.34 2.14
CA LYS A 55 -14.16 -5.16 2.77
C LYS A 55 -13.15 -4.02 2.95
N LYS A 56 -11.87 -4.34 3.12
CA LYS A 56 -10.76 -3.38 3.20
C LYS A 56 -10.46 -2.69 1.86
N LEU A 57 -11.19 -2.97 0.79
CA LEU A 57 -11.07 -2.25 -0.48
C LEU A 57 -11.97 -1.01 -0.54
N PHE A 58 -12.94 -0.86 0.37
CA PHE A 58 -13.71 0.38 0.51
C PHE A 58 -12.88 1.47 1.20
N GLN A 59 -12.64 2.58 0.51
CA GLN A 59 -11.71 3.62 0.92
C GLN A 59 -12.40 4.85 1.50
N VAL A 60 -13.66 5.09 1.14
CA VAL A 60 -14.39 6.31 1.47
C VAL A 60 -15.82 5.97 1.88
N LYS A 61 -16.34 6.71 2.84
CA LYS A 61 -17.73 6.64 3.26
C LYS A 61 -18.19 8.03 3.64
N THR A 62 -19.27 8.48 3.04
CA THR A 62 -19.89 9.77 3.34
C THR A 62 -21.40 9.65 3.32
N LEU A 63 -22.06 10.64 3.93
CA LEU A 63 -23.50 10.79 3.89
C LEU A 63 -23.86 11.99 3.03
N ARG A 64 -25.07 11.98 2.49
CA ARG A 64 -25.63 13.19 1.90
C ARG A 64 -25.88 14.22 3.02
N PRO A 65 -25.42 15.48 2.90
CA PRO A 65 -25.48 16.45 4.00
C PRO A 65 -26.88 16.69 4.58
N ASP A 66 -27.93 16.56 3.77
CA ASP A 66 -29.34 16.75 4.14
C ASP A 66 -30.11 15.45 4.44
N ASN A 67 -29.48 14.27 4.31
CA ASN A 67 -30.15 12.99 4.52
C ASN A 67 -29.18 11.89 4.98
N ASP A 68 -29.26 11.53 6.27
CA ASP A 68 -28.41 10.48 6.87
C ASP A 68 -28.75 9.06 6.41
N GLN A 69 -29.91 8.84 5.79
CA GLN A 69 -30.27 7.58 5.15
C GLN A 69 -29.58 7.39 3.80
N TRP A 70 -29.06 8.47 3.22
CA TRP A 70 -28.36 8.43 1.96
C TRP A 70 -26.87 8.23 2.19
N VAL A 71 -26.44 6.97 2.13
CA VAL A 71 -25.07 6.54 2.41
C VAL A 71 -24.33 6.27 1.11
N ILE A 72 -23.14 6.83 0.97
CA ILE A 72 -22.26 6.62 -0.18
C ILE A 72 -20.99 5.93 0.31
N VAL A 73 -20.70 4.75 -0.24
CA VAL A 73 -19.47 4.01 0.05
C VAL A 73 -18.73 3.79 -1.26
N GLY A 74 -17.45 4.16 -1.29
CA GLY A 74 -16.60 4.04 -2.47
C GLY A 74 -15.26 3.39 -2.15
N GLY A 75 -14.59 2.88 -3.16
CA GLY A 75 -13.25 2.31 -3.02
C GLY A 75 -12.75 1.70 -4.30
N LEU A 76 -11.87 0.70 -4.17
CA LEU A 76 -11.24 0.03 -5.32
C LEU A 76 -12.20 -0.91 -6.07
N ARG A 77 -13.39 -1.14 -5.52
CA ARG A 77 -14.45 -2.03 -6.04
C ARG A 77 -15.60 -1.29 -6.72
N GLY A 78 -15.52 0.04 -6.84
CA GLY A 78 -16.62 0.86 -7.31
C GLY A 78 -17.13 1.83 -6.26
N LEU A 79 -18.25 2.48 -6.60
CA LEU A 79 -19.04 3.30 -5.68
C LEU A 79 -20.47 2.80 -5.62
N PHE A 80 -21.00 2.80 -4.40
CA PHE A 80 -22.29 2.23 -4.04
C PHE A 80 -23.08 3.28 -3.25
N VAL A 81 -24.37 3.35 -3.54
CA VAL A 81 -25.31 4.23 -2.85
C VAL A 81 -26.38 3.38 -2.16
N SER A 82 -26.67 3.71 -0.90
CA SER A 82 -27.81 3.23 -0.14
C SER A 82 -28.73 4.41 0.17
N GLN A 83 -30.04 4.17 0.12
CA GLN A 83 -31.08 5.16 0.44
C GLN A 83 -31.83 4.80 1.73
N ASP A 84 -31.40 3.74 2.42
CA ASP A 84 -32.03 3.11 3.59
C ASP A 84 -31.02 2.96 4.73
N GLY A 85 -30.12 3.92 4.90
CA GLY A 85 -29.20 3.97 6.04
C GLY A 85 -28.16 2.86 6.04
N GLY A 86 -27.83 2.31 4.87
CA GLY A 86 -26.81 1.29 4.68
C GLY A 86 -27.31 -0.16 4.74
N GLU A 87 -28.63 -0.38 4.73
CA GLU A 87 -29.21 -1.73 4.68
C GLU A 87 -29.04 -2.37 3.29
N ASN A 88 -29.33 -1.63 2.22
CA ASN A 88 -29.19 -2.09 0.85
C ASN A 88 -28.37 -1.11 0.00
N TYR A 89 -27.42 -1.65 -0.77
CA TYR A 89 -26.53 -0.88 -1.63
C TYR A 89 -26.72 -1.22 -3.11
N GLN A 90 -26.72 -0.19 -3.94
CA GLN A 90 -26.71 -0.29 -5.39
C GLN A 90 -25.42 0.28 -5.94
N GLN A 91 -24.75 -0.46 -6.83
CA GLN A 91 -23.55 0.02 -7.50
C GLN A 91 -23.90 1.08 -8.54
N GLN A 92 -23.35 2.28 -8.40
CA GLN A 92 -23.56 3.39 -9.33
C GLN A 92 -22.36 3.64 -10.25
N SER A 93 -21.17 3.15 -9.87
CA SER A 93 -19.97 3.28 -10.68
C SER A 93 -19.00 2.12 -10.47
N THR A 94 -18.25 1.79 -11.52
CA THR A 94 -17.14 0.82 -11.49
C THR A 94 -15.77 1.49 -11.37
N HIS A 95 -15.71 2.83 -11.37
CA HIS A 95 -14.46 3.55 -11.12
C HIS A 95 -13.94 3.26 -9.71
N GLN A 96 -12.63 3.43 -9.51
CA GLN A 96 -11.98 3.36 -8.21
C GLN A 96 -12.02 4.72 -7.55
N PHE A 97 -12.55 4.78 -6.32
CA PHE A 97 -12.70 6.04 -5.59
C PHE A 97 -11.70 6.09 -4.43
N TYR A 98 -10.85 7.12 -4.42
CA TYR A 98 -9.83 7.33 -3.39
C TYR A 98 -10.20 8.43 -2.41
N GLY A 99 -11.09 9.35 -2.76
CA GLY A 99 -11.50 10.48 -1.93
C GLY A 99 -12.84 11.04 -2.41
N LEU A 100 -13.68 11.51 -1.48
CA LEU A 100 -14.96 12.16 -1.75
C LEU A 100 -15.03 13.48 -0.99
N SER A 101 -15.47 14.55 -1.64
CA SER A 101 -15.57 15.88 -1.05
C SER A 101 -16.84 16.59 -1.51
N TRP A 102 -17.67 16.97 -0.54
CA TRP A 102 -18.88 17.74 -0.77
C TRP A 102 -18.57 19.22 -0.88
N TRP A 103 -19.17 19.90 -1.85
CA TRP A 103 -19.16 21.36 -1.92
C TRP A 103 -20.36 21.86 -2.71
N GLY A 104 -21.08 22.87 -2.21
CA GLY A 104 -22.21 23.48 -2.92
C GLY A 104 -23.34 22.52 -3.32
N GLY A 105 -23.50 21.40 -2.60
CA GLY A 105 -24.46 20.34 -2.94
C GLY A 105 -23.98 19.38 -4.04
N GLU A 106 -22.81 19.61 -4.62
CA GLU A 106 -22.14 18.72 -5.57
C GLU A 106 -21.10 17.84 -4.84
N LEU A 107 -20.80 16.68 -5.41
CA LEU A 107 -19.85 15.72 -4.87
C LEU A 107 -18.70 15.50 -5.85
N TYR A 108 -17.48 15.83 -5.42
CA TYR A 108 -16.25 15.63 -6.17
C TYR A 108 -15.53 14.37 -5.71
N ALA A 109 -14.95 13.63 -6.66
CA ALA A 109 -14.25 12.40 -6.39
C ALA A 109 -12.82 12.39 -6.95
N ALA A 110 -11.87 11.95 -6.14
CA ALA A 110 -10.55 11.52 -6.59
C ALA A 110 -10.64 10.08 -7.12
N THR A 111 -10.23 9.84 -8.37
CA THR A 111 -10.34 8.51 -9.01
C THR A 111 -9.08 8.08 -9.74
N GLU A 112 -9.07 6.85 -10.25
CA GLU A 112 -7.99 6.30 -11.08
C GLU A 112 -7.87 6.98 -12.45
N ASN A 113 -8.88 7.76 -12.84
CA ASN A 113 -8.98 8.37 -14.16
C ASN A 113 -9.35 9.87 -14.10
N GLY A 114 -8.87 10.57 -13.08
CA GLY A 114 -9.04 12.01 -12.90
C GLY A 114 -9.98 12.36 -11.76
N VAL A 115 -10.51 13.58 -11.81
CA VAL A 115 -11.56 14.06 -10.92
C VAL A 115 -12.91 13.84 -11.60
N LEU A 116 -13.84 13.21 -10.89
CA LEU A 116 -15.23 13.08 -11.32
C LEU A 116 -16.13 13.99 -10.48
N LEU A 117 -17.23 14.43 -11.06
CA LEU A 117 -18.26 15.24 -10.43
C LEU A 117 -19.62 14.53 -10.49
N SER A 118 -20.33 14.52 -9.38
CA SER A 118 -21.73 14.13 -9.29
C SER A 118 -22.58 15.30 -8.82
N LYS A 119 -23.69 15.54 -9.53
CA LYS A 119 -24.69 16.58 -9.20
C LYS A 119 -25.95 16.01 -8.57
N ASP A 120 -26.00 14.69 -8.39
CA ASP A 120 -27.16 13.92 -7.96
C ASP A 120 -26.80 12.95 -6.83
N ALA A 121 -25.91 13.40 -5.94
CA ALA A 121 -25.51 12.69 -4.73
C ALA A 121 -24.98 11.26 -4.98
N GLY A 122 -24.15 11.11 -6.00
CA GLY A 122 -23.44 9.87 -6.31
C GLY A 122 -24.18 8.90 -7.23
N MET A 123 -25.38 9.26 -7.72
CA MET A 123 -26.15 8.41 -8.66
C MET A 123 -25.54 8.39 -10.05
N SER A 124 -25.01 9.52 -10.53
CA SER A 124 -24.29 9.61 -11.79
C SER A 124 -23.04 10.47 -11.66
N TRP A 125 -22.06 10.20 -12.53
CA TRP A 125 -20.74 10.80 -12.50
C TRP A 125 -20.32 11.24 -13.91
N GLN A 126 -19.74 12.43 -14.00
CA GLN A 126 -19.17 12.95 -15.22
C GLN A 126 -17.70 13.35 -15.00
N PRO A 127 -16.83 13.22 -16.02
CA PRO A 127 -15.47 13.75 -15.96
C PRO A 127 -15.49 15.25 -15.66
N PHE A 128 -14.62 15.68 -14.73
CA PHE A 128 -14.50 17.09 -14.34
C PHE A 128 -13.14 17.67 -14.71
N ALA A 129 -12.04 17.02 -14.29
CA ALA A 129 -10.68 17.48 -14.58
C ALA A 129 -9.69 16.30 -14.56
N LEU A 130 -8.48 16.52 -15.11
CA LEU A 130 -7.35 15.59 -15.01
C LEU A 130 -7.63 14.19 -15.60
N GLN A 131 -8.43 14.11 -16.66
CA GLN A 131 -8.77 12.84 -17.30
C GLN A 131 -7.52 12.07 -17.73
N GLY A 132 -7.49 10.76 -17.46
CA GLY A 132 -6.34 9.89 -17.73
C GLY A 132 -5.27 9.90 -16.64
N GLN A 133 -5.45 10.64 -15.55
CA GLN A 133 -4.47 10.73 -14.46
C GLN A 133 -4.99 10.09 -13.17
N TRP A 134 -4.13 9.35 -12.46
CA TRP A 134 -4.49 8.81 -11.16
C TRP A 134 -4.46 9.91 -10.09
N VAL A 135 -5.62 10.28 -9.58
CA VAL A 135 -5.79 11.26 -8.49
C VAL A 135 -5.94 10.48 -7.17
N ASN A 136 -4.90 10.49 -6.33
CA ASN A 136 -4.89 9.72 -5.09
C ASN A 136 -5.53 10.46 -3.90
N ALA A 137 -5.61 11.79 -3.95
CA ALA A 137 -6.24 12.60 -2.92
C ALA A 137 -6.81 13.90 -3.52
N LEU A 138 -7.90 14.38 -2.94
CA LEU A 138 -8.59 15.59 -3.36
C LEU A 138 -9.17 16.31 -2.13
N ALA A 139 -8.94 17.62 -2.06
CA ALA A 139 -9.60 18.53 -1.13
C ALA A 139 -10.33 19.62 -1.91
N VAL A 140 -11.45 20.08 -1.37
CA VAL A 140 -12.32 21.08 -1.98
C VAL A 140 -12.69 22.09 -0.91
N ASP A 141 -12.53 23.36 -1.23
CA ASP A 141 -12.97 24.47 -0.41
C ASP A 141 -13.37 25.64 -1.30
N GLY A 142 -14.67 25.93 -1.39
CA GLY A 142 -15.10 27.12 -2.11
C GLY A 142 -14.73 27.13 -3.58
N GLU A 143 -13.94 28.14 -3.89
CA GLU A 143 -13.43 28.47 -5.20
C GLU A 143 -12.18 27.66 -5.58
N HIS A 144 -11.78 26.68 -4.75
CA HIS A 144 -10.52 26.00 -4.90
C HIS A 144 -10.60 24.50 -4.65
N LEU A 145 -9.94 23.74 -5.53
CA LEU A 145 -9.74 22.31 -5.36
C LEU A 145 -8.25 22.01 -5.44
N LEU A 146 -7.73 21.21 -4.52
CA LEU A 146 -6.36 20.73 -4.53
C LEU A 146 -6.36 19.23 -4.75
N ALA A 147 -5.75 18.78 -5.84
CA ALA A 147 -5.59 17.38 -6.19
C ALA A 147 -4.13 16.95 -6.04
N SER A 148 -3.91 15.77 -5.46
CA SER A 148 -2.65 15.04 -5.58
C SER A 148 -2.77 13.99 -6.68
N VAL A 149 -1.82 14.02 -7.61
CA VAL A 149 -1.73 13.10 -8.75
C VAL A 149 -0.48 12.24 -8.58
N GLU A 150 -0.66 10.92 -8.70
CA GLU A 150 0.43 9.92 -8.63
C GLU A 150 1.31 10.05 -7.36
N LYS A 151 0.76 10.58 -6.26
CA LYS A 151 1.48 10.91 -5.02
C LYS A 151 2.67 11.86 -5.19
N SER A 152 2.78 12.56 -6.32
CA SER A 152 3.97 13.37 -6.64
C SER A 152 3.68 14.79 -7.11
N LYS A 153 2.54 15.01 -7.76
CA LYS A 153 2.17 16.30 -8.35
C LYS A 153 0.96 16.87 -7.64
N LEU A 154 1.03 18.14 -7.28
CA LEU A 154 -0.10 18.94 -6.82
C LEU A 154 -0.69 19.72 -7.99
N VAL A 155 -2.01 19.71 -8.08
CA VAL A 155 -2.76 20.48 -9.06
C VAL A 155 -3.83 21.28 -8.34
N HIS A 156 -3.76 22.61 -8.46
CA HIS A 156 -4.77 23.53 -7.97
C HIS A 156 -5.75 23.84 -9.10
N LEU A 157 -7.04 23.63 -8.86
CA LEU A 157 -8.11 23.78 -9.83
C LEU A 157 -9.15 24.82 -9.34
N THR A 158 -9.81 25.46 -10.30
CA THR A 158 -11.05 26.23 -10.07
C THR A 158 -12.27 25.29 -9.96
N PRO A 159 -13.45 25.78 -9.52
CA PRO A 159 -14.69 24.99 -9.51
C PRO A 159 -15.20 24.63 -10.90
N GLN A 160 -14.64 25.24 -11.96
CA GLN A 160 -14.90 24.89 -13.36
C GLN A 160 -13.86 23.91 -13.93
N GLY A 161 -12.93 23.41 -13.10
CA GLY A 161 -11.92 22.44 -13.49
C GLY A 161 -10.73 23.02 -14.23
N THR A 162 -10.56 24.36 -14.22
CA THR A 162 -9.40 25.01 -14.85
C THR A 162 -8.19 24.91 -13.94
N VAL A 163 -7.03 24.55 -14.50
CA VAL A 163 -5.76 24.45 -13.76
C VAL A 163 -5.19 25.83 -13.49
N LEU A 164 -5.06 26.20 -12.21
CA LEU A 164 -4.43 27.43 -11.75
C LEU A 164 -2.92 27.24 -11.51
N HIS A 165 -2.54 26.09 -10.95
CA HIS A 165 -1.15 25.74 -10.67
C HIS A 165 -0.92 24.24 -10.81
N LYS A 166 0.29 23.88 -11.26
CA LYS A 166 0.76 22.50 -11.33
C LYS A 166 2.24 22.44 -10.94
N GLY A 167 2.58 21.70 -9.89
CA GLY A 167 3.93 21.57 -9.38
C GLY A 167 4.05 20.48 -8.32
N GLY A 168 5.28 20.18 -7.88
CA GLY A 168 5.51 19.24 -6.77
C GLY A 168 5.57 19.95 -5.42
N GLY A 169 5.38 19.21 -4.33
CA GLY A 169 5.64 19.69 -2.97
C GLY A 169 7.11 19.53 -2.60
N GLU A 170 8.02 20.21 -3.31
CA GLU A 170 9.46 20.10 -3.02
C GLU A 170 9.76 20.69 -1.63
N ILE A 171 9.96 19.81 -0.66
CA ILE A 171 10.27 20.19 0.72
C ILE A 171 11.76 20.44 0.82
N SER A 172 12.14 21.60 1.36
CA SER A 172 13.54 21.93 1.57
C SER A 172 14.18 20.93 2.54
N PRO A 173 15.45 20.53 2.33
CA PRO A 173 16.11 19.57 3.22
C PRO A 173 16.10 19.96 4.70
N SER A 174 16.06 21.25 5.01
CA SER A 174 15.98 21.77 6.39
C SER A 174 14.62 21.54 7.06
N GLU A 175 13.56 21.33 6.28
CA GLU A 175 12.19 21.11 6.77
C GLU A 175 11.83 19.61 6.87
N LEU A 176 12.70 18.72 6.39
CA LEU A 176 12.51 17.29 6.52
C LEU A 176 12.76 16.85 7.98
N ALA A 177 11.99 15.88 8.48
CA ALA A 177 12.15 15.43 9.87
C ALA A 177 13.50 14.74 10.11
N GLU A 178 14.22 15.10 11.18
CA GLU A 178 15.59 14.63 11.45
C GLU A 178 15.78 13.10 11.49
N HIS A 179 14.70 12.35 11.72
CA HIS A 179 14.72 10.91 11.84
C HIS A 179 13.40 10.25 11.39
N ILE A 180 13.49 8.95 11.06
CA ILE A 180 12.32 8.05 10.98
C ILE A 180 12.44 6.97 12.05
N THR A 181 11.30 6.39 12.44
CA THR A 181 11.31 5.18 13.27
C THR A 181 11.72 3.96 12.46
N LEU A 182 12.36 2.99 13.11
CA LEU A 182 12.72 1.72 12.47
C LEU A 182 11.47 0.96 12.02
N SER A 183 10.37 1.05 12.77
CA SER A 183 9.06 0.48 12.37
C SER A 183 8.59 1.03 11.01
N ARG A 184 8.78 2.34 10.76
CA ARG A 184 8.42 2.95 9.48
C ARG A 184 9.33 2.46 8.35
N PHE A 185 10.64 2.41 8.59
CA PHE A 185 11.60 1.90 7.60
C PHE A 185 11.28 0.46 7.19
N VAL A 186 11.03 -0.43 8.15
CA VAL A 186 10.69 -1.83 7.89
C VAL A 186 9.51 -1.95 6.94
N ARG A 187 8.46 -1.17 7.17
CA ARG A 187 7.25 -1.16 6.35
C ARG A 187 7.50 -0.60 4.96
N ASP A 188 8.19 0.55 4.87
CA ASP A 188 8.50 1.19 3.59
C ASP A 188 9.42 0.30 2.75
N PHE A 189 10.40 -0.36 3.36
CA PHE A 189 11.25 -1.32 2.65
C PHE A 189 10.44 -2.51 2.12
N HIS A 190 9.64 -3.15 2.98
CA HIS A 190 8.89 -4.34 2.59
C HIS A 190 7.93 -4.07 1.43
N TYR A 191 7.29 -2.89 1.43
CA TYR A 191 6.35 -2.46 0.39
C TYR A 191 7.01 -1.78 -0.83
N GLY A 192 8.34 -1.77 -0.93
CA GLY A 192 9.02 -1.22 -2.12
C GLY A 192 8.95 0.30 -2.23
N ARG A 193 8.99 0.99 -1.09
CA ARG A 193 8.94 2.47 -0.96
C ARG A 193 10.07 3.06 -0.11
N GLY A 194 11.06 2.22 0.24
CA GLY A 194 12.02 2.50 1.31
C GLY A 194 13.47 2.77 0.88
N VAL A 195 13.78 2.83 -0.42
CA VAL A 195 15.18 2.94 -0.89
C VAL A 195 15.39 4.14 -1.84
N LEU A 196 14.68 4.20 -2.97
CA LEU A 196 14.87 5.14 -4.08
C LEU A 196 13.51 5.67 -4.54
N ASP A 197 13.50 6.91 -5.06
CA ASP A 197 12.34 7.56 -5.69
C ASP A 197 12.11 7.10 -7.13
N ASP A 198 11.16 7.72 -7.83
CA ASP A 198 10.83 7.55 -9.25
C ASP A 198 10.53 6.10 -9.63
N GLY A 199 9.83 5.38 -8.74
CA GLY A 199 9.49 3.97 -8.91
C GLY A 199 10.67 2.98 -8.79
N TRP A 200 11.90 3.44 -8.52
CA TRP A 200 13.07 2.55 -8.44
C TRP A 200 13.02 1.58 -7.27
N SER A 201 12.41 1.95 -6.14
CA SER A 201 12.19 0.99 -5.05
C SER A 201 11.26 -0.16 -5.46
N LEU A 202 10.18 0.13 -6.17
CA LEU A 202 9.29 -0.89 -6.70
C LEU A 202 10.02 -1.80 -7.70
N TRP A 203 10.78 -1.21 -8.62
CA TRP A 203 11.59 -1.95 -9.58
C TRP A 203 12.60 -2.90 -8.90
N LEU A 204 13.23 -2.45 -7.81
CA LEU A 204 14.17 -3.26 -7.04
C LEU A 204 13.50 -4.45 -6.36
N ASN A 205 12.28 -4.25 -5.83
CA ASN A 205 11.43 -5.32 -5.32
C ASN A 205 11.11 -6.34 -6.42
N ASP A 206 10.76 -5.87 -7.63
CA ASP A 206 10.46 -6.75 -8.77
C ASP A 206 11.68 -7.59 -9.16
N VAL A 207 12.87 -6.98 -9.25
CA VAL A 207 14.11 -7.70 -9.56
C VAL A 207 14.42 -8.75 -8.51
N ALA A 208 14.30 -8.41 -7.22
CA ALA A 208 14.49 -9.37 -6.14
C ALA A 208 13.50 -10.53 -6.23
N THR A 209 12.24 -10.22 -6.55
CA THR A 209 11.16 -11.21 -6.74
C THR A 209 11.45 -12.16 -7.88
N TRP A 210 11.83 -11.66 -9.05
CA TRP A 210 12.18 -12.50 -10.20
C TRP A 210 13.42 -13.35 -9.95
N ILE A 211 14.42 -12.82 -9.24
CA ILE A 211 15.59 -13.60 -8.82
C ILE A 211 15.19 -14.71 -7.85
N LEU A 212 14.28 -14.46 -6.91
CA LEU A 212 13.78 -15.47 -5.99
C LEU A 212 13.00 -16.56 -6.72
N ILE A 213 12.08 -16.20 -7.62
CA ILE A 213 11.33 -17.14 -8.47
C ILE A 213 12.29 -17.98 -9.31
N LEU A 214 13.26 -17.35 -9.98
CA LEU A 214 14.27 -18.06 -10.77
C LEU A 214 15.08 -19.01 -9.89
N SER A 215 15.46 -18.59 -8.69
CA SER A 215 16.22 -19.40 -7.72
C SER A 215 15.43 -20.64 -7.30
N VAL A 216 14.14 -20.50 -7.02
CA VAL A 216 13.24 -21.60 -6.68
C VAL A 216 13.07 -22.56 -7.85
N VAL A 217 12.66 -22.05 -9.02
CA VAL A 217 12.39 -22.87 -10.22
C VAL A 217 13.62 -23.64 -10.64
N THR A 218 14.78 -22.97 -10.70
CA THR A 218 16.05 -23.63 -11.07
C THR A 218 16.51 -24.60 -9.99
N GLY A 219 16.34 -24.28 -8.70
CA GLY A 219 16.68 -25.15 -7.58
C GLY A 219 15.88 -26.46 -7.59
N LEU A 220 14.55 -26.36 -7.74
CA LEU A 220 13.64 -27.51 -7.83
C LEU A 220 13.90 -28.33 -9.10
N SER A 221 14.15 -27.68 -10.23
CA SER A 221 14.50 -28.35 -11.50
C SER A 221 15.78 -29.16 -11.38
N VAL A 222 16.82 -28.61 -10.74
CA VAL A 222 18.07 -29.30 -10.46
C VAL A 222 17.83 -30.49 -9.51
N TRP A 223 17.07 -30.27 -8.43
CA TRP A 223 16.75 -31.32 -7.47
C TRP A 223 16.02 -32.51 -8.13
N TRP A 224 14.94 -32.23 -8.86
CA TRP A 224 14.13 -33.24 -9.52
C TRP A 224 14.94 -34.02 -10.55
N SER A 225 15.76 -33.32 -11.34
CA SER A 225 16.62 -33.95 -12.33
C SER A 225 17.67 -34.87 -11.71
N LEU A 226 18.31 -34.45 -10.60
CA LEU A 226 19.28 -35.26 -9.87
C LEU A 226 18.63 -36.43 -9.14
N LYS A 227 17.39 -36.29 -8.67
CA LYS A 227 16.63 -37.39 -8.06
C LYS A 227 16.34 -38.47 -9.12
N ARG A 228 15.77 -38.06 -10.26
CA ARG A 228 15.47 -38.98 -11.38
C ARG A 228 16.73 -39.61 -11.97
N ALA A 229 17.84 -38.89 -11.98
CA ALA A 229 19.14 -39.39 -12.40
C ALA A 229 19.62 -40.62 -11.61
N ARG A 230 19.31 -40.67 -10.31
CA ARG A 230 19.70 -41.78 -9.43
C ARG A 230 18.82 -43.01 -9.61
N THR A 231 17.61 -42.84 -10.14
CA THR A 231 16.61 -43.90 -10.32
C THR A 231 16.74 -44.60 -11.69
N VAL A 232 17.34 -43.94 -12.69
CA VAL A 232 17.45 -44.46 -14.06
C VAL A 232 18.88 -44.89 -14.36
N ARG A 233 19.08 -46.10 -14.91
CA ARG A 233 20.42 -46.63 -15.28
C ARG A 233 21.18 -45.78 -16.30
N HIS A 234 20.48 -45.09 -17.22
CA HIS A 234 21.07 -44.22 -18.23
C HIS A 234 20.28 -42.91 -18.42
N ILE A 235 20.97 -41.77 -18.37
CA ILE A 235 20.43 -40.44 -18.71
C ILE A 235 20.98 -40.03 -20.08
N SER A 236 20.11 -39.55 -20.96
CA SER A 236 20.54 -39.05 -22.27
C SER A 236 21.48 -37.85 -22.16
N LYS A 237 22.44 -37.74 -23.10
CA LYS A 237 23.41 -36.62 -23.16
C LYS A 237 22.68 -35.26 -23.20
N THR A 238 21.58 -35.16 -23.94
CA THR A 238 20.76 -33.94 -24.04
C THR A 238 20.17 -33.53 -22.69
N LYS A 239 19.63 -34.48 -21.93
CA LYS A 239 19.08 -34.20 -20.59
C LYS A 239 20.17 -33.77 -19.62
N MET A 240 21.35 -34.41 -19.68
CA MET A 240 22.50 -34.00 -18.86
C MET A 240 22.99 -32.57 -19.19
N LYS A 241 22.96 -32.15 -20.47
CA LYS A 241 23.26 -30.76 -20.86
C LYS A 241 22.31 -29.77 -20.18
N TRP A 242 21.00 -30.05 -20.17
CA TRP A 242 20.00 -29.22 -19.49
C TRP A 242 20.23 -29.13 -17.97
N VAL A 243 20.55 -30.26 -17.31
CA VAL A 243 20.87 -30.26 -15.88
C VAL A 243 22.09 -29.37 -15.59
N LYS A 244 23.16 -29.50 -16.39
CA LYS A 244 24.36 -28.66 -16.24
C LYS A 244 24.03 -27.18 -16.45
N LYS A 245 23.16 -26.84 -17.42
CA LYS A 245 22.70 -25.46 -17.66
C LYS A 245 21.91 -24.92 -16.46
N ALA A 246 20.94 -25.66 -15.95
CA ALA A 246 20.14 -25.27 -14.79
C ALA A 246 21.02 -25.07 -13.53
N VAL A 247 22.00 -25.96 -13.31
CA VAL A 247 22.98 -25.82 -12.23
C VAL A 247 23.82 -24.55 -12.38
N ARG A 248 24.21 -24.20 -13.61
CA ARG A 248 24.99 -22.98 -13.89
C ARG A 248 24.17 -21.72 -13.59
N ILE A 249 22.91 -21.69 -14.02
CA ILE A 249 22.01 -20.55 -13.76
C ILE A 249 21.73 -20.40 -12.27
N HIS A 250 21.40 -21.49 -11.58
CA HIS A 250 21.10 -21.48 -10.13
C HIS A 250 22.28 -21.01 -9.27
N ARG A 251 23.51 -21.13 -9.77
CA ARG A 251 24.74 -20.70 -9.06
C ARG A 251 25.31 -19.38 -9.58
N HIS A 252 24.58 -18.70 -10.46
CA HIS A 252 25.08 -17.50 -11.11
C HIS A 252 25.35 -16.40 -10.08
N SER A 253 26.44 -15.65 -10.27
CA SER A 253 26.86 -14.59 -9.33
C SER A 253 25.86 -13.45 -9.22
N VAL A 254 25.03 -13.23 -10.23
CA VAL A 254 23.92 -12.23 -10.20
C VAL A 254 22.95 -12.49 -9.04
N VAL A 255 22.76 -13.75 -8.63
CA VAL A 255 21.92 -14.08 -7.46
C VAL A 255 22.49 -13.45 -6.18
N LEU A 256 23.82 -13.27 -6.10
CA LEU A 256 24.49 -12.66 -4.95
C LEU A 256 24.10 -11.19 -4.75
N LEU A 257 23.79 -10.47 -5.84
CA LEU A 257 23.37 -9.07 -5.78
C LEU A 257 22.01 -8.90 -5.10
N ALA A 258 21.13 -9.90 -5.20
CA ALA A 258 19.81 -9.88 -4.56
C ALA A 258 19.84 -10.31 -3.08
N ILE A 259 20.93 -10.92 -2.61
CA ILE A 259 20.99 -11.48 -1.24
C ILE A 259 20.67 -10.44 -0.16
N PRO A 260 21.25 -9.22 -0.16
CA PRO A 260 20.92 -8.23 0.87
C PRO A 260 19.43 -7.92 0.90
N PHE A 261 18.80 -7.76 -0.27
CA PHE A 261 17.37 -7.49 -0.39
C PHE A 261 16.52 -8.67 0.07
N LEU A 262 16.85 -9.90 -0.32
CA LEU A 262 16.12 -11.09 0.08
C LEU A 262 16.24 -11.39 1.58
N VAL A 263 17.40 -11.10 2.19
CA VAL A 263 17.55 -11.17 3.65
C VAL A 263 16.66 -10.11 4.32
N LEU A 264 16.67 -8.88 3.81
CA LEU A 264 15.81 -7.83 4.35
C LEU A 264 14.32 -8.16 4.18
N PHE A 265 13.87 -8.73 3.05
CA PHE A 265 12.49 -9.18 2.89
C PHE A 265 12.11 -10.27 3.89
N ALA A 266 12.98 -11.27 4.09
CA ALA A 266 12.74 -12.32 5.07
C ALA A 266 12.60 -11.76 6.50
N ILE A 267 13.48 -10.82 6.89
CA ILE A 267 13.45 -10.21 8.22
C ILE A 267 12.22 -9.30 8.38
N THR A 268 12.00 -8.40 7.41
CA THR A 268 10.88 -7.46 7.47
C THR A 268 9.54 -8.17 7.41
N GLY A 269 9.43 -9.28 6.67
CA GLY A 269 8.24 -10.14 6.66
C GLY A 269 7.89 -10.66 8.05
N ILE A 270 8.84 -11.31 8.74
CA ILE A 270 8.66 -11.80 10.12
C ILE A 270 8.25 -10.65 11.06
N VAL A 271 8.88 -9.48 10.92
CA VAL A 271 8.58 -8.31 11.76
C VAL A 271 7.16 -7.80 11.54
N LEU A 272 6.68 -7.78 10.29
CA LEU A 272 5.33 -7.31 9.95
C LEU A 272 4.25 -8.31 10.38
N ASP A 273 4.51 -9.59 10.18
CA ASP A 273 3.67 -10.71 10.63
C ASP A 273 3.40 -10.65 12.15
N HIS A 274 4.42 -10.26 12.93
CA HIS A 274 4.33 -10.11 14.38
C HIS A 274 4.36 -8.64 14.83
N SER A 275 3.77 -7.75 14.05
CA SER A 275 3.84 -6.31 14.29
C SER A 275 3.32 -5.86 15.66
N LYS A 276 2.35 -6.57 16.26
CA LYS A 276 1.87 -6.30 17.63
C LYS A 276 2.99 -6.45 18.68
N PHE A 277 3.88 -7.43 18.48
CA PHE A 277 5.02 -7.68 19.37
C PHE A 277 6.18 -6.73 19.09
N PHE A 278 6.55 -6.53 17.82
CA PHE A 278 7.74 -5.75 17.47
C PHE A 278 7.53 -4.23 17.46
N ASN A 279 6.35 -3.73 17.08
CA ASN A 279 6.14 -2.29 16.88
C ASN A 279 6.45 -1.42 18.11
N PRO A 280 6.11 -1.79 19.35
CA PRO A 280 6.44 -0.97 20.53
C PRO A 280 7.94 -0.63 20.58
N TYR A 281 8.81 -1.64 20.43
CA TYR A 281 10.25 -1.47 20.46
C TYR A 281 10.80 -0.76 19.21
N LEU A 282 10.28 -1.10 18.03
CA LEU A 282 10.75 -0.51 16.78
C LEU A 282 10.35 0.96 16.61
N LYS A 283 9.38 1.45 17.38
CA LYS A 283 9.02 2.87 17.43
C LYS A 283 9.96 3.70 18.31
N GLU A 284 10.61 3.08 19.29
CA GLU A 284 11.60 3.74 20.16
C GLU A 284 12.96 3.92 19.45
N ILE A 285 13.26 3.09 18.45
CA ILE A 285 14.49 3.17 17.67
C ILE A 285 14.28 4.14 16.51
N THR A 286 15.06 5.22 16.49
CA THR A 286 15.06 6.21 15.42
C THR A 286 16.36 6.14 14.60
N TRP A 287 16.26 6.46 13.31
CA TRP A 287 17.39 6.46 12.38
C TRP A 287 17.58 7.85 11.78
N SER A 288 18.78 8.42 11.95
CA SER A 288 19.13 9.75 11.45
C SER A 288 19.06 9.84 9.93
N GLN A 289 18.54 10.96 9.42
CA GLN A 289 18.47 11.26 7.99
C GLN A 289 19.78 11.12 7.22
N THR A 290 20.92 11.38 7.85
CA THR A 290 22.23 11.35 7.18
C THR A 290 22.53 9.96 6.60
N THR A 291 22.09 8.92 7.30
CA THR A 291 22.27 7.50 6.95
C THR A 291 21.08 6.88 6.24
N LEU A 292 19.96 7.60 6.09
CA LEU A 292 18.78 7.08 5.43
C LEU A 292 18.95 6.99 3.90
N PRO A 293 18.27 6.02 3.26
CA PRO A 293 18.21 5.95 1.81
C PRO A 293 17.69 7.23 1.13
N PRO A 294 18.03 7.46 -0.15
CA PRO A 294 17.64 8.68 -0.87
C PRO A 294 16.17 9.08 -0.81
N VAL A 295 15.24 8.11 -0.84
CA VAL A 295 13.77 8.38 -0.81
C VAL A 295 13.32 9.25 0.38
N TYR A 296 14.06 9.21 1.48
CA TYR A 296 13.74 9.97 2.69
C TYR A 296 14.20 11.44 2.63
N LYS A 297 14.90 11.83 1.57
CA LYS A 297 15.50 13.18 1.40
C LYS A 297 14.76 14.05 0.38
N THR A 298 13.81 13.49 -0.36
CA THR A 298 13.11 14.22 -1.44
C THR A 298 11.60 14.25 -1.21
N LEU A 299 11.01 13.15 -0.72
CA LEU A 299 9.57 12.93 -0.57
C LEU A 299 8.76 13.22 -1.84
N ARG A 300 9.40 13.15 -3.01
CA ARG A 300 8.81 13.54 -4.29
C ARG A 300 7.64 12.66 -4.71
N GLU A 301 7.58 11.41 -4.23
CA GLU A 301 6.49 10.45 -4.49
C GLU A 301 5.76 10.06 -3.19
N ASP A 302 5.70 10.97 -2.22
CA ASP A 302 5.18 10.68 -0.88
C ASP A 302 4.03 11.61 -0.45
N ILE A 303 3.27 12.16 -1.41
CA ILE A 303 2.06 12.95 -1.11
C ILE A 303 0.86 12.00 -0.97
N TRP A 304 0.50 11.66 0.26
CA TRP A 304 -0.57 10.70 0.57
C TRP A 304 -1.94 11.34 0.68
N SER A 305 -2.00 12.57 1.16
CA SER A 305 -3.23 13.31 1.39
C SER A 305 -3.02 14.80 1.19
N VAL A 306 -4.10 15.53 0.91
CA VAL A 306 -4.08 16.97 0.68
C VAL A 306 -5.24 17.64 1.40
N ASP A 307 -5.06 18.91 1.73
CA ASP A 307 -6.09 19.80 2.26
C ASP A 307 -5.88 21.20 1.67
N ILE A 308 -6.97 21.95 1.53
CA ILE A 308 -6.97 23.34 1.06
C ILE A 308 -8.00 24.12 1.88
N GLU A 309 -7.61 25.31 2.29
CA GLU A 309 -8.43 26.17 3.15
C GLU A 309 -8.24 27.64 2.76
N SER A 310 -9.35 28.34 2.55
CA SER A 310 -9.44 29.75 2.22
C SER A 310 -9.77 30.55 3.47
N GLN A 311 -8.80 31.37 3.90
CA GLN A 311 -8.95 32.32 4.99
C GLN A 311 -8.98 33.74 4.43
N GLY A 312 -10.16 34.18 3.99
CA GLY A 312 -10.34 35.46 3.30
C GLY A 312 -9.64 35.44 1.93
N GLN A 313 -8.60 36.26 1.75
CA GLN A 313 -7.80 36.29 0.51
C GLN A 313 -6.62 35.32 0.52
N LYS A 314 -6.32 34.69 1.66
CA LYS A 314 -5.20 33.74 1.77
C LYS A 314 -5.70 32.33 1.52
N ILE A 315 -4.92 31.57 0.77
CA ILE A 315 -5.14 30.14 0.56
C ILE A 315 -4.02 29.41 1.29
N ILE A 316 -4.41 28.45 2.12
CA ILE A 316 -3.50 27.57 2.84
C ILE A 316 -3.59 26.20 2.19
N TYR A 317 -2.47 25.72 1.69
CA TYR A 317 -2.33 24.39 1.11
C TYR A 317 -1.64 23.48 2.11
N ARG A 318 -2.14 22.26 2.27
CA ARG A 318 -1.52 21.25 3.12
C ARG A 318 -1.30 19.95 2.38
N ILE A 319 -0.14 19.34 2.62
CA ILE A 319 0.19 17.99 2.15
C ILE A 319 0.54 17.09 3.31
N GLY A 320 0.13 15.84 3.22
CA GLY A 320 0.46 14.78 4.16
C GLY A 320 1.45 13.80 3.57
N ASN A 321 2.52 13.50 4.30
CA ASN A 321 3.55 12.53 3.93
C ASN A 321 4.02 11.71 5.14
N ARG A 322 5.01 10.82 4.96
CA ARG A 322 5.53 9.93 6.01
C ARG A 322 6.04 10.65 7.27
N TYR A 323 6.43 11.91 7.17
CA TYR A 323 6.92 12.69 8.30
C TYR A 323 5.83 13.46 9.02
N GLY A 324 4.78 13.88 8.32
CA GLY A 324 3.92 14.90 8.89
C GLY A 324 2.93 15.53 7.93
N VAL A 325 2.34 16.60 8.42
CA VAL A 325 1.62 17.59 7.62
C VAL A 325 2.53 18.77 7.38
N TYR A 326 2.61 19.19 6.13
CA TYR A 326 3.32 20.38 5.69
C TYR A 326 2.33 21.40 5.16
N GLU A 327 2.57 22.67 5.45
CA GLU A 327 1.73 23.79 5.07
C GLU A 327 2.50 24.75 4.15
N SER A 328 1.79 25.33 3.19
CA SER A 328 2.30 26.35 2.28
C SER A 328 1.22 27.37 1.96
N GLY A 329 1.60 28.64 1.77
CA GLY A 329 0.71 29.69 1.25
C GLY A 329 0.91 29.98 -0.25
N ASP A 330 1.95 29.42 -0.86
CA ASP A 330 2.38 29.74 -2.23
C ASP A 330 2.68 28.51 -3.10
N LEU A 331 2.50 27.30 -2.55
CA LEU A 331 2.84 26.00 -3.14
C LEU A 331 4.34 25.79 -3.41
N GLN A 332 5.21 26.70 -2.94
CA GLN A 332 6.65 26.64 -3.15
C GLN A 332 7.39 26.39 -1.83
N ILE A 333 7.05 27.15 -0.79
CA ILE A 333 7.68 27.08 0.52
C ILE A 333 6.78 26.24 1.43
N TRP A 334 7.30 25.10 1.86
CA TRP A 334 6.60 24.15 2.72
C TRP A 334 7.22 24.14 4.11
N LYS A 335 6.38 24.26 5.14
CA LYS A 335 6.79 24.18 6.54
C LYS A 335 6.09 23.04 7.24
N LYS A 336 6.82 22.24 8.03
CA LYS A 336 6.19 21.17 8.80
C LYS A 336 5.36 21.77 9.95
N VAL A 337 4.09 21.39 10.03
CA VAL A 337 3.15 21.89 11.05
C VAL A 337 2.66 20.79 12.00
N SER A 338 2.85 19.51 11.64
CA SER A 338 2.48 18.39 12.51
C SER A 338 3.32 17.14 12.24
N ASP A 339 3.74 16.44 13.30
CA ASP A 339 4.63 15.27 13.25
C ASP A 339 3.89 13.93 13.20
N GLY A 340 4.40 12.99 12.42
CA GLY A 340 3.90 11.63 12.27
C GLY A 340 3.19 11.43 10.93
N PHE A 341 3.17 10.20 10.41
CA PHE A 341 2.64 9.93 9.06
C PHE A 341 1.20 10.44 8.90
N ALA A 342 0.98 11.34 7.94
CA ALA A 342 -0.34 11.82 7.51
C ALA A 342 -0.85 10.97 6.34
N TYR A 343 -1.60 9.91 6.66
CA TYR A 343 -2.09 8.95 5.66
C TYR A 343 -3.34 9.45 4.93
N ARG A 344 -4.28 10.05 5.67
CA ARG A 344 -5.52 10.66 5.14
C ARG A 344 -5.75 12.00 5.80
N MET A 345 -6.31 12.94 5.04
CA MET A 345 -6.77 14.22 5.53
C MET A 345 -8.18 14.45 5.02
N LYS A 346 -9.05 14.93 5.90
CA LYS A 346 -10.44 15.25 5.59
C LYS A 346 -10.86 16.44 6.42
N ARG A 347 -11.32 17.49 5.76
CA ARG A 347 -11.90 18.67 6.40
C ARG A 347 -13.41 18.52 6.48
N LEU A 348 -13.96 18.76 7.67
CA LEU A 348 -15.38 18.93 7.91
C LEU A 348 -15.54 20.26 8.66
N ASP A 349 -16.27 21.19 8.05
CA ASP A 349 -16.39 22.56 8.55
C ASP A 349 -15.01 23.16 8.87
N ASP A 350 -14.82 23.66 10.10
CA ASP A 350 -13.57 24.29 10.54
C ASP A 350 -12.51 23.29 11.06
N THR A 351 -12.80 21.99 11.04
CA THR A 351 -11.91 20.95 11.58
C THR A 351 -11.29 20.10 10.49
N LEU A 352 -9.95 20.05 10.48
CA LEU A 352 -9.17 19.14 9.65
C LEU A 352 -8.81 17.89 10.46
N TYR A 353 -9.31 16.73 10.03
CA TYR A 353 -8.98 15.43 10.62
C TYR A 353 -7.85 14.78 9.85
N VAL A 354 -6.87 14.23 10.57
CA VAL A 354 -5.70 13.56 9.97
C VAL A 354 -5.52 12.18 10.57
N SER A 355 -5.58 11.18 9.68
CA SER A 355 -5.36 9.79 10.03
C SER A 355 -3.88 9.44 9.97
N GLY A 356 -3.44 8.66 10.96
CA GLY A 356 -2.08 8.15 11.05
C GLY A 356 -1.99 6.65 10.81
N MET A 357 -1.01 6.23 10.01
CA MET A 357 -0.63 4.82 9.89
C MET A 357 0.65 4.57 10.70
N GLY A 358 0.46 4.12 11.94
CA GLY A 358 1.53 3.94 12.93
C GLY A 358 1.81 5.18 13.79
N SER A 359 1.21 6.32 13.44
CA SER A 359 1.15 7.58 14.20
C SER A 359 -0.25 7.75 14.85
N PRO A 360 -0.35 8.46 15.99
CA PRO A 360 -1.65 8.84 16.55
C PRO A 360 -2.47 9.69 15.58
N PRO A 361 -3.80 9.48 15.49
CA PRO A 361 -4.71 10.44 14.86
C PRO A 361 -4.61 11.82 15.49
N ARG A 362 -4.92 12.85 14.69
CA ARG A 362 -4.88 14.24 15.11
C ARG A 362 -5.93 15.07 14.39
N SER A 363 -6.27 16.20 14.97
CA SER A 363 -7.10 17.22 14.35
C SER A 363 -6.40 18.57 14.37
N TYR A 364 -6.77 19.44 13.44
CA TYR A 364 -6.43 20.86 13.47
C TYR A 364 -7.73 21.66 13.44
N HIS A 365 -7.82 22.61 14.37
CA HIS A 365 -8.89 23.59 14.45
C HIS A 365 -8.25 24.98 14.51
N THR A 366 -8.84 25.97 13.82
CA THR A 366 -8.28 27.32 13.72
C THR A 366 -8.00 27.95 15.09
N ASP A 367 -8.93 27.79 16.04
CA ASP A 367 -8.80 28.37 17.39
C ASP A 367 -7.94 27.55 18.37
N LEU A 368 -7.82 26.24 18.16
CA LEU A 368 -7.20 25.32 19.13
C LEU A 368 -5.83 24.80 18.67
N GLY A 369 -5.50 24.99 17.39
CA GLY A 369 -4.31 24.43 16.76
C GLY A 369 -4.39 22.91 16.60
N TRP A 370 -3.21 22.28 16.52
CA TRP A 370 -3.08 20.83 16.39
C TRP A 370 -3.30 20.10 17.71
N GLN A 371 -4.18 19.10 17.71
CA GLN A 371 -4.49 18.28 18.87
C GLN A 371 -4.38 16.79 18.54
N VAL A 372 -4.00 15.98 19.52
CA VAL A 372 -4.11 14.53 19.42
C VAL A 372 -5.59 14.16 19.53
N LEU A 373 -6.04 13.31 18.62
CA LEU A 373 -7.44 12.90 18.52
C LEU A 373 -7.61 11.47 19.03
N GLU A 374 -8.57 11.27 19.92
CA GLU A 374 -9.00 9.93 20.33
C GLU A 374 -9.90 9.33 19.24
N ALA A 375 -9.29 8.66 18.27
CA ALA A 375 -9.98 8.03 17.15
C ALA A 375 -9.34 6.67 16.80
N PRO A 376 -10.04 5.80 16.06
CA PRO A 376 -9.43 4.59 15.52
C PRO A 376 -8.18 4.90 14.71
N SER A 377 -7.11 4.12 14.91
CA SER A 377 -5.91 4.24 14.08
C SER A 377 -6.25 3.91 12.62
N MET A 378 -5.61 4.60 11.67
CA MET A 378 -5.78 4.33 10.22
C MET A 378 -7.21 4.46 9.71
N PHE A 379 -8.05 5.33 10.30
CA PHE A 379 -9.32 5.66 9.66
C PHE A 379 -9.09 6.22 8.25
N ARG A 380 -10.02 5.96 7.34
CA ARG A 380 -9.92 6.31 5.92
C ARG A 380 -10.72 7.54 5.55
N ASP A 381 -11.80 7.77 6.28
CA ASP A 381 -12.70 8.91 6.09
C ASP A 381 -13.38 9.28 7.42
N VAL A 382 -13.98 10.47 7.46
CA VAL A 382 -14.79 10.95 8.58
C VAL A 382 -15.99 11.70 8.04
N TYR A 383 -17.14 11.51 8.68
CA TYR A 383 -18.41 12.15 8.31
C TYR A 383 -19.25 12.43 9.56
N LEU A 384 -20.24 13.32 9.44
CA LEU A 384 -21.10 13.71 10.54
C LEU A 384 -22.40 12.90 10.54
N VAL A 385 -22.81 12.42 11.72
CA VAL A 385 -24.11 11.78 11.98
C VAL A 385 -24.73 12.45 13.19
N ARG A 386 -25.91 13.08 13.03
CA ARG A 386 -26.67 13.71 14.13
C ARG A 386 -25.85 14.67 15.01
N GLY A 387 -24.84 15.34 14.43
CA GLY A 387 -23.97 16.29 15.12
C GLY A 387 -22.73 15.68 15.81
N GLY A 388 -22.46 14.39 15.62
CA GLY A 388 -21.21 13.74 16.06
C GLY A 388 -20.41 13.19 14.89
N GLU A 389 -19.09 13.20 15.00
CA GLU A 389 -18.18 12.61 14.04
C GLU A 389 -18.17 11.07 14.10
N VAL A 390 -18.15 10.45 12.93
CA VAL A 390 -18.02 9.01 12.77
C VAL A 390 -16.82 8.72 11.89
N PHE A 391 -15.92 7.88 12.38
CA PHE A 391 -14.71 7.47 11.68
C PHE A 391 -14.94 6.18 10.90
N PHE A 392 -14.64 6.20 9.62
CA PHE A 392 -14.70 5.03 8.76
C PHE A 392 -13.32 4.36 8.69
N GLY A 393 -13.19 3.13 9.18
CA GLY A 393 -11.92 2.38 9.16
C GLY A 393 -11.69 1.58 7.88
N GLY A 394 -12.77 1.17 7.21
CA GLY A 394 -12.76 0.07 6.23
C GLY A 394 -12.37 -1.29 6.85
N HIS A 395 -12.32 -1.38 8.18
CA HIS A 395 -12.11 -2.57 9.00
C HIS A 395 -12.53 -2.27 10.45
N GLY A 396 -13.54 -2.97 10.97
CA GLY A 396 -13.93 -2.87 12.40
C GLY A 396 -15.44 -2.85 12.63
N GLU A 397 -15.82 -2.84 13.91
CA GLU A 397 -17.22 -2.83 14.36
C GLU A 397 -17.97 -1.53 14.03
N THR A 398 -17.27 -0.42 13.75
CA THR A 398 -17.91 0.84 13.31
C THR A 398 -18.23 0.85 11.81
N ASP A 399 -17.78 -0.18 11.08
CA ASP A 399 -17.91 -0.29 9.62
C ASP A 399 -18.96 -1.33 9.20
N PHE A 400 -19.82 -1.79 10.12
CA PHE A 400 -21.05 -2.48 9.75
C PHE A 400 -21.83 -1.55 8.81
N GLN A 401 -22.36 -2.09 7.70
CA GLN A 401 -22.97 -1.36 6.58
C GLN A 401 -21.99 -0.83 5.51
N VAL A 402 -20.95 -1.59 5.16
CA VAL A 402 -20.39 -1.52 3.78
C VAL A 402 -21.10 -2.53 2.87
N PRO A 403 -21.08 -2.34 1.54
CA PRO A 403 -21.72 -3.27 0.60
C PRO A 403 -21.23 -4.71 0.78
N GLN A 404 -22.15 -5.65 0.94
CA GLN A 404 -21.86 -7.09 1.01
C GLN A 404 -21.85 -7.68 -0.40
N LEU A 405 -20.68 -7.74 -1.01
CA LEU A 405 -20.50 -8.26 -2.37
C LEU A 405 -20.54 -9.80 -2.38
N LYS A 406 -21.08 -10.40 -3.45
CA LYS A 406 -21.13 -11.87 -3.63
C LYS A 406 -19.84 -12.48 -4.18
N ASN A 407 -18.85 -11.63 -4.48
CA ASN A 407 -17.56 -12.02 -5.05
C ASN A 407 -16.45 -11.15 -4.43
N SER A 408 -15.24 -11.70 -4.36
CA SER A 408 -14.05 -11.01 -3.88
C SER A 408 -13.05 -10.80 -5.01
N ALA A 409 -12.30 -9.70 -4.94
CA ALA A 409 -11.28 -9.34 -5.91
C ALA A 409 -10.07 -10.26 -5.85
N PHE A 410 -9.39 -10.42 -6.99
CA PHE A 410 -8.10 -11.09 -7.09
C PHE A 410 -7.07 -10.51 -6.12
N TYR A 411 -7.06 -9.19 -5.91
CA TYR A 411 -6.21 -8.53 -4.93
C TYR A 411 -6.37 -9.14 -3.52
N SER A 412 -7.60 -9.32 -3.06
CA SER A 412 -7.92 -9.87 -1.72
C SER A 412 -7.48 -11.34 -1.60
N VAL A 413 -7.56 -12.10 -2.69
CA VAL A 413 -7.02 -13.47 -2.76
C VAL A 413 -5.49 -13.45 -2.68
N MET A 414 -4.81 -12.56 -3.42
CA MET A 414 -3.35 -12.44 -3.35
C MET A 414 -2.89 -12.00 -1.96
N LEU A 415 -3.61 -11.06 -1.32
CA LEU A 415 -3.30 -10.56 0.02
C LEU A 415 -3.35 -11.69 1.05
N THR A 416 -4.45 -12.43 1.07
CA THR A 416 -4.67 -13.52 2.03
C THR A 416 -3.79 -14.74 1.78
N LEU A 417 -3.37 -14.98 0.53
CA LEU A 417 -2.34 -15.98 0.22
C LEU A 417 -0.95 -15.53 0.68
N HIS A 418 -0.67 -14.22 0.66
CA HIS A 418 0.61 -13.65 1.10
C HIS A 418 0.74 -13.67 2.61
N ASP A 419 -0.25 -13.17 3.34
CA ASP A 419 -0.27 -13.15 4.81
C ASP A 419 -0.62 -14.52 5.42
N GLY A 420 -1.09 -15.46 4.60
CA GLY A 420 -1.38 -16.84 4.99
C GLY A 420 -2.80 -17.09 5.50
N THR A 421 -3.57 -16.05 5.74
CA THR A 421 -4.95 -16.15 6.28
C THR A 421 -5.91 -16.88 5.33
N PHE A 422 -5.54 -17.00 4.04
CA PHE A 422 -6.24 -17.87 3.10
C PHE A 422 -6.32 -19.33 3.57
N PHE A 423 -5.27 -19.82 4.23
CA PHE A 423 -5.19 -21.20 4.70
C PHE A 423 -5.68 -21.35 6.15
N ALA A 424 -5.18 -20.50 7.05
CA ALA A 424 -5.55 -20.47 8.47
C ALA A 424 -4.96 -19.23 9.17
N GLU A 425 -5.55 -18.80 10.29
CA GLU A 425 -5.04 -17.68 11.09
C GLU A 425 -3.62 -17.91 11.64
N TRP A 426 -3.24 -19.16 11.92
CA TRP A 426 -1.90 -19.52 12.41
C TRP A 426 -0.85 -19.65 11.30
N TRP A 427 -1.23 -19.49 10.03
CA TRP A 427 -0.32 -19.71 8.89
C TRP A 427 0.87 -18.76 8.87
N VAL A 428 0.78 -17.63 9.58
CA VAL A 428 1.90 -16.72 9.85
C VAL A 428 3.18 -17.46 10.26
N TRP A 429 3.08 -18.54 11.05
CA TRP A 429 4.24 -19.34 11.45
C TRP A 429 4.86 -20.13 10.30
N VAL A 430 4.07 -20.51 9.28
CA VAL A 430 4.58 -21.15 8.06
C VAL A 430 5.38 -20.14 7.22
N ASN A 431 4.89 -18.90 7.14
CA ASN A 431 5.61 -17.79 6.51
C ASN A 431 6.94 -17.51 7.22
N ASP A 432 6.96 -17.49 8.56
CA ASP A 432 8.19 -17.36 9.34
C ASP A 432 9.20 -18.48 9.05
N ILE A 433 8.73 -19.73 9.01
CA ILE A 433 9.57 -20.87 8.66
C ILE A 433 10.14 -20.71 7.25
N ALA A 434 9.33 -20.28 6.29
CA ALA A 434 9.78 -20.01 4.92
C ALA A 434 10.87 -18.93 4.89
N SER A 435 10.69 -17.84 5.65
CA SER A 435 11.67 -16.74 5.80
C SER A 435 12.99 -17.20 6.43
N ILE A 436 12.93 -18.00 7.49
CA ILE A 436 14.13 -18.59 8.13
C ILE A 436 14.85 -19.53 7.15
N LEU A 437 14.10 -20.37 6.42
CA LEU A 437 14.66 -21.27 5.42
C LEU A 437 15.26 -20.49 4.24
N LEU A 438 14.69 -19.35 3.85
CA LEU A 438 15.28 -18.46 2.85
C LEU A 438 16.64 -17.94 3.33
N ILE A 439 16.73 -17.38 4.53
CA ILE A 439 18.01 -16.91 5.09
C ILE A 439 19.05 -18.04 5.09
N LEU A 440 18.66 -19.24 5.53
CA LEU A 440 19.51 -20.43 5.49
C LEU A 440 19.95 -20.79 4.06
N LEU A 441 19.06 -20.71 3.07
CA LEU A 441 19.37 -20.96 1.66
C LEU A 441 20.36 -19.94 1.10
N LEU A 442 20.20 -18.66 1.44
CA LEU A 442 21.10 -17.59 1.02
C LEU A 442 22.50 -17.79 1.61
N VAL A 443 22.60 -18.01 2.93
CA VAL A 443 23.88 -18.25 3.62
C VAL A 443 24.58 -19.50 3.07
N THR A 444 23.86 -20.62 2.99
CA THR A 444 24.43 -21.87 2.47
C THR A 444 24.74 -21.78 0.97
N GLY A 445 24.02 -20.95 0.22
CA GLY A 445 24.30 -20.60 -1.17
C GLY A 445 25.64 -19.88 -1.32
N VAL A 446 25.88 -18.82 -0.54
CA VAL A 446 27.14 -18.06 -0.53
C VAL A 446 28.33 -18.94 -0.18
N ILE A 447 28.22 -19.75 0.89
CA ILE A 447 29.30 -20.67 1.30
C ILE A 447 29.67 -21.63 0.16
N ARG A 448 28.66 -22.14 -0.56
CA ARG A 448 28.87 -23.05 -1.68
C ARG A 448 29.46 -22.36 -2.90
N TRP A 449 29.04 -21.13 -3.17
CA TRP A 449 29.61 -20.33 -4.24
C TRP A 449 31.09 -20.03 -3.98
N ARG A 450 31.44 -19.59 -2.76
CA ARG A 450 32.83 -19.35 -2.36
C ARG A 450 33.70 -20.59 -2.52
N LYS A 451 33.29 -21.75 -2.01
CA LYS A 451 34.06 -23.00 -2.15
C LYS A 451 34.35 -23.45 -3.59
N GLN A 452 33.64 -22.90 -4.58
CA GLN A 452 33.78 -23.28 -5.98
C GLN A 452 34.58 -22.23 -6.79
N TYR A 453 34.58 -20.96 -6.36
CA TYR A 453 35.12 -19.82 -7.13
C TYR A 453 36.15 -18.97 -6.37
N GLY A 454 36.31 -19.19 -5.07
CA GLY A 454 37.40 -18.68 -4.24
C GLY A 454 38.23 -19.84 -3.74
#